data_AF-K7ZFK2-F1
#
_entry.id   AF-K7ZFK2-F1
#
_cell.length_a   1.000
_cell.length_b   1.000
_cell.length_c   1.000
_cell.angle_alpha   90.00
_cell.angle_beta   90.00
_cell.angle_gamma   90.00
#
_symmetry.space_group_name_H-M   'P 1'
#
loop_
_entity.id
_entity.type
_entity.pdbx_description
1 polymer ?
#
loop_
_entity_poly.entity_id
_entity_poly.type
_entity_poly.pdbx_seq_one_letter_code
_entity_poly.pdbx_strand_id
1 'polypeptide(L)'
;MKKLIASIFVSVLMLGSGAMAASQWENLNQIIKDTGTISETQFGIYLTLSSIVPIGTEGARQADYLSAVGGYDENGNFHSGHLEGISEQWLINADGNWSIDQWLFRVSVDGEIDWIAHYQMVQKPNGTMISHDSLIVDDGEGESKWHSWVEDWYARVGAK
;
A
#
# COMPACT_ATOMS: atom_id res chain seq x y z
N MET A 1 -47.90 -11.75 12.76
CA MET A 1 -46.89 -11.09 13.61
C MET A 1 -45.90 -10.38 12.70
N LYS A 2 -45.89 -9.03 12.68
CA LYS A 2 -44.96 -8.21 11.88
C LYS A 2 -43.63 -8.16 12.63
N LYS A 3 -42.55 -8.67 12.04
CA LYS A 3 -41.18 -8.51 12.58
C LYS A 3 -40.63 -7.17 12.08
N LEU A 4 -40.42 -6.25 13.02
CA LEU A 4 -39.73 -4.99 12.78
C LEU A 4 -38.25 -5.31 12.63
N ILE A 5 -37.68 -5.16 11.44
CA ILE A 5 -36.23 -5.21 11.24
C ILE A 5 -35.70 -3.84 11.63
N ALA A 6 -35.06 -3.76 12.80
CA ALA A 6 -34.32 -2.59 13.21
C ALA A 6 -33.06 -2.50 12.33
N SER A 7 -33.05 -1.53 11.41
CA SER A 7 -31.86 -1.21 10.62
C SER A 7 -30.89 -0.47 11.54
N ILE A 8 -29.81 -1.14 11.94
CA ILE A 8 -28.71 -0.50 12.66
C ILE A 8 -27.89 0.25 11.60
N PHE A 9 -28.06 1.57 11.54
CA PHE A 9 -27.09 2.43 10.89
C PHE A 9 -25.82 2.44 11.75
N VAL A 10 -24.80 1.67 11.32
CA VAL A 10 -23.45 1.84 11.84
C VAL A 10 -22.90 3.11 11.18
N SER A 11 -22.90 4.21 11.94
CA SER A 11 -22.19 5.42 11.53
C SER A 11 -20.69 5.12 11.57
N VAL A 12 -20.11 4.84 10.40
CA VAL A 12 -18.65 4.87 10.24
C VAL A 12 -18.24 6.33 10.40
N LEU A 13 -17.69 6.66 11.55
CA LEU A 13 -16.95 7.90 11.74
C LEU A 13 -15.79 7.88 10.74
N MET A 14 -15.93 8.64 9.65
CA MET A 14 -14.78 9.00 8.84
C MET A 14 -13.90 9.90 9.70
N LEU A 15 -12.91 9.30 10.38
CA LEU A 15 -11.78 10.04 10.90
C LEU A 15 -11.10 10.66 9.66
N GLY A 16 -11.11 11.99 9.58
CA GLY A 16 -10.31 12.66 8.56
C GLY A 16 -8.86 12.24 8.75
N SER A 17 -8.29 11.56 7.75
CA SER A 17 -6.89 11.18 7.72
C SER A 17 -6.05 12.46 7.72
N GLY A 18 -5.48 12.78 8.87
CA GLY A 18 -4.49 13.85 8.94
C GLY A 18 -3.21 13.38 8.25
N ALA A 19 -2.37 14.30 7.79
CA ALA A 19 -1.01 13.91 7.46
C ALA A 19 -0.35 13.35 8.72
N MET A 20 0.28 12.18 8.61
CA MET A 20 1.00 11.55 9.72
C MET A 20 2.06 12.52 10.29
N ALA A 21 2.23 12.55 11.61
CA ALA A 21 3.19 13.48 12.21
C ALA A 21 4.63 13.16 11.77
N ALA A 22 5.47 14.19 11.60
CA ALA A 22 6.85 14.03 11.13
C ALA A 22 7.67 13.01 11.92
N SER A 23 7.48 12.93 13.25
CA SER A 23 8.15 11.93 14.09
C SER A 23 7.69 10.49 13.85
N GLN A 24 6.42 10.29 13.51
CA GLN A 24 5.89 8.97 13.15
C GLN A 24 6.41 8.54 11.77
N TRP A 25 6.52 9.50 10.83
CA TRP A 25 7.10 9.26 9.52
C TRP A 25 8.59 8.88 9.60
N GLU A 26 9.38 9.63 10.37
CA GLU A 26 10.79 9.29 10.59
C GLU A 26 10.94 7.90 11.23
N ASN A 27 10.10 7.57 12.21
CA ASN A 27 10.09 6.24 12.83
C ASN A 27 9.73 5.15 11.81
N LEU A 28 8.71 5.36 10.97
CA LEU A 28 8.34 4.41 9.91
C LEU A 28 9.51 4.17 8.95
N ASN A 29 10.18 5.24 8.50
CA ASN A 29 11.38 5.16 7.67
C ASN A 29 12.48 4.35 8.34
N GLN A 30 12.70 4.56 9.63
CA GLN A 30 13.70 3.80 10.38
C GLN A 30 13.33 2.31 10.48
N ILE A 31 12.07 1.98 10.76
CA ILE A 31 11.58 0.60 10.79
C ILE A 31 11.80 -0.11 9.45
N ILE A 32 11.52 0.58 8.33
CA ILE A 32 11.77 0.03 6.99
C ILE A 32 13.26 -0.28 6.81
N LYS A 33 14.15 0.65 7.22
CA LYS A 33 15.60 0.45 7.11
C LYS A 33 16.11 -0.72 7.95
N ASP A 34 15.56 -0.90 9.14
CA ASP A 34 16.03 -1.89 10.10
C ASP A 34 15.48 -3.29 9.84
N THR A 35 14.27 -3.39 9.26
CA THR A 35 13.53 -4.66 9.16
C THR A 35 13.09 -5.04 7.75
N GLY A 36 13.27 -4.14 6.79
CA GLY A 36 12.92 -4.36 5.39
C GLY A 36 13.75 -5.49 4.77
N THR A 37 13.11 -6.26 3.91
CA THR A 37 13.83 -7.23 3.08
C THR A 37 14.57 -6.50 1.97
N ILE A 38 15.86 -6.81 1.81
CA ILE A 38 16.73 -6.20 0.79
C ILE A 38 16.45 -6.82 -0.57
N SER A 39 16.28 -5.98 -1.60
CA SER A 39 16.26 -6.38 -3.01
C SER A 39 17.08 -5.40 -3.84
N GLU A 40 18.04 -5.91 -4.61
CA GLU A 40 18.86 -5.10 -5.53
C GLU A 40 18.28 -5.17 -6.94
N THR A 41 18.04 -4.01 -7.53
CA THR A 41 17.49 -3.89 -8.89
C THR A 41 18.30 -2.92 -9.73
N GLN A 42 18.05 -2.89 -11.04
CA GLN A 42 18.64 -1.86 -11.92
C GLN A 42 18.21 -0.42 -11.58
N PHE A 43 17.17 -0.25 -10.76
CA PHE A 43 16.61 1.06 -10.37
C PHE A 43 17.08 1.52 -8.99
N GLY A 44 17.77 0.67 -8.22
CA GLY A 44 18.25 0.97 -6.88
C GLY A 44 18.09 -0.23 -5.93
N ILE A 45 18.49 0.00 -4.68
CA ILE A 45 18.30 -0.95 -3.58
C ILE A 45 16.98 -0.63 -2.89
N TYR A 46 16.17 -1.67 -2.70
CA TYR A 46 14.89 -1.63 -2.02
C TYR A 46 15.03 -2.28 -0.65
N LEU A 47 14.58 -1.58 0.39
CA LEU A 47 14.31 -2.15 1.70
C LEU A 47 12.79 -2.21 1.87
N THR A 48 12.20 -3.40 1.81
CA THR A 48 10.74 -3.55 1.69
C THR A 48 10.11 -4.20 2.91
N LEU A 49 9.09 -3.54 3.46
CA LEU A 49 8.10 -4.16 4.34
C LEU A 49 6.96 -4.74 3.49
N SER A 50 6.54 -5.97 3.79
CA SER A 50 5.45 -6.65 3.09
C SER A 50 4.38 -7.14 4.06
N SER A 51 3.11 -6.96 3.71
CA SER A 51 1.97 -7.47 4.46
C SER A 51 0.99 -8.13 3.49
N ILE A 52 0.86 -9.45 3.56
CA ILE A 52 -0.07 -10.22 2.73
C ILE A 52 -1.08 -10.92 3.64
N VAL A 53 -2.36 -10.60 3.48
CA VAL A 53 -3.44 -11.12 4.32
C VAL A 53 -4.58 -11.68 3.43
N PRO A 54 -4.95 -12.96 3.57
CA PRO A 54 -4.36 -13.94 4.48
C PRO A 54 -2.98 -14.41 3.99
N ILE A 55 -2.13 -14.84 4.93
CA ILE A 55 -0.80 -15.35 4.60
C ILE A 55 -0.94 -16.71 3.89
N GLY A 56 -0.14 -16.93 2.85
CA GLY A 56 0.01 -18.23 2.19
C GLY A 56 -1.17 -18.67 1.33
N THR A 57 -2.03 -17.75 0.89
CA THR A 57 -3.18 -18.09 0.03
C THR A 57 -2.94 -17.75 -1.43
N GLU A 58 -3.37 -18.67 -2.29
CA GLU A 58 -3.68 -18.42 -3.70
C GLU A 58 -5.12 -17.91 -3.87
N GLY A 59 -5.75 -17.41 -2.80
CA GLY A 59 -7.13 -16.92 -2.75
C GLY A 59 -7.21 -15.39 -2.77
N ALA A 60 -8.41 -14.88 -2.47
CA ALA A 60 -8.60 -13.44 -2.26
C ALA A 60 -7.67 -12.94 -1.13
N ARG A 61 -6.99 -11.81 -1.37
CA ARG A 61 -5.99 -11.27 -0.45
C ARG A 61 -5.82 -9.77 -0.59
N GLN A 62 -5.38 -9.14 0.49
CA GLN A 62 -4.73 -7.84 0.48
C GLN A 62 -3.22 -8.07 0.48
N ALA A 63 -2.48 -7.43 -0.43
CA ALA A 63 -1.03 -7.45 -0.48
C ALA A 63 -0.51 -6.01 -0.53
N ASP A 64 0.17 -5.61 0.55
CA ASP A 64 0.72 -4.27 0.69
C ASP A 64 2.25 -4.35 0.80
N TYR A 65 2.92 -3.41 0.15
CA TYR A 65 4.37 -3.28 0.17
C TYR A 65 4.75 -1.82 0.39
N LEU A 66 5.67 -1.57 1.32
CA LEU A 66 6.22 -0.24 1.55
C LEU A 66 7.75 -0.34 1.53
N SER A 67 8.38 0.42 0.62
CA SER A 67 9.80 0.30 0.34
C SER A 67 10.53 1.62 0.46
N ALA A 68 11.69 1.61 1.12
CA ALA A 68 12.70 2.65 0.98
C ALA A 68 13.59 2.33 -0.20
N VAL A 69 13.69 3.27 -1.14
CA VAL A 69 14.46 3.12 -2.38
C VAL A 69 15.68 4.02 -2.29
N GLY A 70 16.86 3.46 -2.50
CA GLY A 70 18.10 4.20 -2.28
C GLY A 70 19.36 3.37 -2.48
N GLY A 71 20.39 3.68 -1.69
CA GLY A 71 21.68 3.01 -1.75
C GLY A 71 22.49 3.16 -0.47
N TYR A 72 23.53 2.34 -0.35
CA TYR A 72 24.48 2.40 0.76
C TYR A 72 25.64 3.35 0.43
N ASP A 73 26.05 4.14 1.42
CA ASP A 73 27.31 4.88 1.34
C ASP A 73 28.52 3.97 1.61
N GLU A 74 29.72 4.55 1.52
CA GLU A 74 31.00 3.86 1.78
C GLU A 74 31.14 3.31 3.21
N ASN A 75 30.32 3.78 4.16
CA ASN A 75 30.30 3.32 5.54
C ASN A 75 29.22 2.25 5.78
N GLY A 76 28.46 1.88 4.76
CA GLY A 76 27.37 0.91 4.87
C GLY A 76 26.07 1.50 5.46
N ASN A 77 25.91 2.82 5.49
CA ASN A 77 24.64 3.44 5.89
C ASN A 77 23.71 3.54 4.69
N PHE A 78 22.45 3.11 4.85
CA PHE A 78 21.45 3.26 3.82
C PHE A 78 20.89 4.67 3.77
N HIS A 79 20.89 5.27 2.58
CA HIS A 79 20.30 6.57 2.30
C HIS A 79 19.11 6.38 1.35
N SER A 80 17.92 6.68 1.85
CA SER A 80 16.70 6.71 1.04
C SER A 80 16.74 7.93 0.11
N GLY A 81 16.45 7.74 -1.17
CA GLY A 81 16.15 8.83 -2.10
C GLY A 81 14.67 9.18 -2.12
N HIS A 82 13.81 8.17 -1.99
CA HIS A 82 12.36 8.28 -1.90
C HIS A 82 11.77 6.99 -1.33
N LEU A 83 10.46 6.97 -1.13
CA LEU A 83 9.69 5.81 -0.70
C LEU A 83 8.72 5.41 -1.82
N GLU A 84 8.49 4.11 -1.96
CA GLU A 84 7.49 3.54 -2.87
C GLU A 84 6.49 2.68 -2.10
N GLY A 85 5.21 2.91 -2.33
CA GLY A 85 4.11 2.16 -1.74
C GLY A 85 3.30 1.43 -2.81
N ILE A 86 2.91 0.20 -2.52
CA ILE A 86 2.02 -0.60 -3.36
C ILE A 86 0.93 -1.17 -2.47
N SER A 87 -0.34 -0.91 -2.79
CA SER A 87 -1.49 -1.52 -2.14
C SER A 87 -2.32 -2.29 -3.15
N GLU A 88 -2.46 -3.59 -2.98
CA GLU A 88 -3.18 -4.46 -3.91
C GLU A 88 -4.30 -5.23 -3.20
N GLN A 89 -5.49 -5.15 -3.75
CA GLN A 89 -6.58 -6.06 -3.42
C GLN A 89 -6.82 -7.03 -4.56
N TRP A 90 -6.76 -8.32 -4.23
CA TRP A 90 -6.99 -9.44 -5.16
C TRP A 90 -8.30 -10.13 -4.82
N LEU A 91 -9.19 -10.22 -5.80
CA LEU A 91 -10.48 -10.91 -5.68
C LEU A 91 -10.69 -11.85 -6.87
N ILE A 92 -11.41 -12.95 -6.67
CA ILE A 92 -11.83 -13.82 -7.78
C ILE A 92 -13.19 -13.32 -8.27
N ASN A 93 -13.29 -12.99 -9.56
CA ASN A 93 -14.54 -12.56 -10.17
C ASN A 93 -15.44 -13.74 -10.57
N ALA A 94 -16.63 -13.45 -11.11
CA ALA A 94 -17.61 -14.48 -11.48
C ALA A 94 -17.12 -15.45 -12.57
N ASP A 95 -16.15 -15.04 -13.38
CA ASP A 95 -15.56 -15.85 -14.45
C ASP A 95 -14.36 -16.69 -13.97
N GLY A 96 -14.05 -16.64 -12.67
CA GLY A 96 -12.90 -17.34 -12.09
C GLY A 96 -11.55 -16.67 -12.38
N ASN A 97 -11.55 -15.43 -12.87
CA ASN A 97 -10.34 -14.65 -13.08
C ASN A 97 -10.03 -13.78 -11.85
N TRP A 98 -8.77 -13.39 -11.70
CA TRP A 98 -8.35 -12.40 -10.73
C TRP A 98 -8.78 -11.00 -11.17
N SER A 99 -9.47 -10.29 -10.30
CA SER A 99 -9.63 -8.84 -10.33
C SER A 99 -8.65 -8.24 -9.33
N ILE A 100 -7.82 -7.31 -9.79
CA ILE A 100 -6.77 -6.69 -8.98
C ILE A 100 -7.00 -5.19 -8.97
N ASP A 101 -7.22 -4.62 -7.79
CA ASP A 101 -7.22 -3.17 -7.57
C ASP A 101 -5.88 -2.79 -6.96
N GLN A 102 -5.06 -2.04 -7.70
CA GLN A 102 -3.69 -1.71 -7.30
C GLN A 102 -3.49 -0.20 -7.26
N TRP A 103 -3.01 0.28 -6.13
CA TRP A 103 -2.50 1.63 -5.96
C TRP A 103 -0.99 1.64 -5.88
N LEU A 104 -0.37 2.54 -6.63
CA LEU A 104 1.06 2.80 -6.60
C LEU A 104 1.30 4.22 -6.10
N PHE A 105 2.24 4.37 -5.18
CA PHE A 105 2.62 5.64 -4.59
C PHE A 105 4.13 5.81 -4.72
N ARG A 106 4.55 7.00 -5.13
CA ARG A 106 5.91 7.48 -4.94
C ARG A 106 5.85 8.72 -4.08
N VAL A 107 6.61 8.73 -3.00
CA VAL A 107 6.62 9.82 -2.05
C VAL A 107 8.06 10.18 -1.68
N SER A 108 8.29 11.46 -1.39
CA SER A 108 9.57 11.96 -0.94
C SER A 108 9.96 11.34 0.41
N VAL A 109 11.22 11.50 0.80
CA VAL A 109 11.70 11.06 2.12
C VAL A 109 11.03 11.79 3.29
N ASP A 110 10.36 12.91 3.02
CA ASP A 110 9.60 13.70 4.01
C ASP A 110 8.10 13.36 4.02
N GLY A 111 7.67 12.44 3.15
CA GLY A 111 6.29 11.94 3.10
C GLY A 111 5.35 12.75 2.18
N GLU A 112 5.90 13.66 1.38
CA GLU A 112 5.15 14.38 0.35
C GLU A 112 4.95 13.49 -0.87
N ILE A 113 3.75 13.52 -1.45
CA ILE A 113 3.42 12.69 -2.60
C ILE A 113 4.03 13.29 -3.87
N ASP A 114 4.89 12.52 -4.54
CA ASP A 114 5.46 12.89 -5.84
C ASP A 114 4.56 12.41 -7.00
N TRP A 115 4.01 11.20 -6.86
CA TRP A 115 3.25 10.54 -7.91
C TRP A 115 2.34 9.45 -7.35
N ILE A 116 1.17 9.30 -7.97
CA ILE A 116 0.19 8.25 -7.69
C ILE A 116 -0.28 7.64 -9.01
N ALA A 117 -0.51 6.33 -9.02
CA ALA A 117 -1.34 5.69 -10.02
C ALA A 117 -2.30 4.67 -9.41
N HIS A 118 -3.44 4.51 -10.07
CA HIS A 118 -4.43 3.49 -9.76
C HIS A 118 -4.68 2.63 -10.98
N TYR A 119 -4.60 1.32 -10.78
CA TYR A 119 -4.81 0.32 -11.80
C TYR A 119 -5.93 -0.62 -11.38
N GLN A 120 -6.81 -0.89 -12.33
CA GLN A 120 -7.76 -1.99 -12.25
C GLN A 120 -7.36 -3.02 -13.31
N MET A 121 -7.06 -4.22 -12.87
CA MET A 121 -6.54 -5.28 -13.74
C MET A 121 -7.40 -6.53 -13.64
N VAL A 122 -7.50 -7.26 -14.74
CA VAL A 122 -8.10 -8.59 -14.77
C VAL A 122 -7.08 -9.58 -15.32
N GLN A 123 -6.80 -10.65 -14.58
CA GLN A 123 -5.78 -11.63 -14.91
C GLN A 123 -6.35 -13.06 -14.81
N LYS A 124 -6.01 -13.92 -15.76
CA LYS A 124 -6.34 -15.36 -15.69
C LYS A 124 -5.59 -16.03 -14.53
N PRO A 125 -6.07 -17.18 -14.01
CA PRO A 125 -5.38 -17.94 -12.97
C PRO A 125 -3.94 -18.36 -13.33
N ASN A 126 -3.64 -18.49 -14.62
CA ASN A 126 -2.30 -18.82 -15.11
C ASN A 126 -1.35 -17.60 -15.25
N GLY A 127 -1.76 -16.42 -14.77
CA GLY A 127 -0.99 -15.19 -14.83
C GLY A 127 -1.12 -14.38 -16.13
N THR A 128 -1.91 -14.83 -17.11
CA THR A 128 -2.12 -14.06 -18.35
C THR A 128 -3.03 -12.86 -18.11
N MET A 129 -2.56 -11.65 -18.39
CA MET A 129 -3.36 -10.42 -18.30
C MET A 129 -4.48 -10.42 -19.35
N ILE A 130 -5.71 -10.12 -18.93
CA ILE A 130 -6.89 -9.97 -19.80
C ILE A 130 -7.10 -8.49 -20.11
N SER A 131 -7.09 -7.64 -19.09
CA SER A 131 -7.25 -6.19 -19.23
C SER A 131 -6.50 -5.46 -18.11
N HIS A 132 -6.09 -4.23 -18.39
CA HIS A 132 -5.63 -3.29 -17.40
C HIS A 132 -6.13 -1.89 -17.79
N ASP A 133 -6.74 -1.20 -16.85
CA ASP A 133 -7.15 0.17 -17.00
C ASP A 133 -6.38 1.02 -15.98
N SER A 134 -5.76 2.10 -16.45
CA SER A 134 -5.18 3.11 -15.58
C SER A 134 -6.18 4.23 -15.41
N LEU A 135 -6.67 4.43 -14.20
CA LEU A 135 -7.42 5.62 -13.87
C LEU A 135 -6.39 6.71 -13.55
N ILE A 136 -6.43 7.81 -14.31
CA ILE A 136 -5.71 9.02 -13.92
C ILE A 136 -6.41 9.53 -12.66
N VAL A 137 -5.77 9.36 -11.51
CA VAL A 137 -6.26 9.85 -10.23
C VAL A 137 -5.86 11.31 -10.12
N ASP A 138 -6.76 12.21 -10.50
CA ASP A 138 -6.58 13.66 -10.40
C ASP A 138 -7.81 14.24 -9.70
N ASP A 139 -7.81 14.27 -8.36
CA ASP A 139 -8.77 15.02 -7.49
C ASP A 139 -8.70 14.75 -5.97
N GLY A 140 -7.67 14.11 -5.42
CA GLY A 140 -7.48 13.95 -3.96
C GLY A 140 -7.93 12.61 -3.36
N GLU A 141 -8.56 11.72 -4.15
CA GLU A 141 -8.80 10.33 -3.74
C GLU A 141 -7.49 9.60 -3.45
N GLY A 142 -6.49 9.76 -4.32
CA GLY A 142 -5.18 9.15 -4.17
C GLY A 142 -4.44 9.62 -2.91
N GLU A 143 -4.50 10.91 -2.60
CA GLU A 143 -3.90 11.46 -1.38
C GLU A 143 -4.58 10.90 -0.13
N SER A 144 -5.92 10.86 -0.13
CA SER A 144 -6.69 10.28 0.97
C SER A 144 -6.36 8.80 1.16
N LYS A 145 -6.26 8.05 0.06
CA LYS A 145 -5.86 6.64 0.07
C LYS A 145 -4.46 6.46 0.63
N TRP A 146 -3.49 7.28 0.21
CA TRP A 146 -2.12 7.27 0.72
C TRP A 146 -2.10 7.50 2.23
N HIS A 147 -2.70 8.59 2.71
CA HIS A 147 -2.70 8.95 4.12
C HIS A 147 -3.33 7.87 4.99
N SER A 148 -4.50 7.36 4.60
CA SER A 148 -5.14 6.25 5.32
C SER A 148 -4.26 4.99 5.31
N TRP A 149 -3.67 4.65 4.17
CA TRP A 149 -2.88 3.41 4.04
C TRP A 149 -1.57 3.46 4.82
N VAL A 150 -0.88 4.61 4.84
CA VAL A 150 0.36 4.78 5.60
C VAL A 150 0.12 4.85 7.11
N GLU A 151 -0.97 5.48 7.55
CA GLU A 151 -1.38 5.48 8.96
C GLU A 151 -1.67 4.06 9.45
N ASP A 152 -2.39 3.27 8.63
CA ASP A 152 -2.66 1.86 8.89
C ASP A 152 -1.36 1.04 8.97
N TRP A 153 -0.38 1.31 8.10
CA TRP A 153 0.94 0.71 8.19
C TRP A 153 1.63 1.02 9.51
N TYR A 154 1.71 2.31 9.86
CA TYR A 154 2.34 2.75 11.09
C TYR A 154 1.69 2.13 12.32
N ALA A 155 0.35 2.03 12.35
CA ALA A 155 -0.37 1.36 13.43
C ALA A 155 0.02 -0.14 13.57
N ARG A 156 0.33 -0.84 12.47
CA ARG A 156 0.74 -2.25 12.49
C ARG A 156 2.20 -2.45 12.92
N VAL A 157 3.11 -1.57 12.50
CA VAL A 157 4.55 -1.79 12.65
C VAL A 157 5.22 -0.89 13.68
N GLY A 158 4.74 0.34 13.85
CA GLY A 158 5.34 1.38 14.69
C GLY A 158 4.74 1.56 16.08
N ALA A 159 3.60 0.91 16.38
CA ALA A 159 2.97 0.96 17.71
C ALA A 159 3.56 -0.02 18.74
N LYS A 160 4.79 -0.50 18.52
CA LYS A 160 5.46 -1.50 19.38
C LYS A 160 6.48 -0.87 20.31
#